data_AF-A0A419T9Q4-F1
#
_entry.id   AF-A0A419T9Q4-F1
#
_cell.length_a   1.000
_cell.length_b   1.000
_cell.length_c   1.000
_cell.angle_alpha   90.00
_cell.angle_beta   90.00
_cell.angle_gamma   90.00
#
_symmetry.space_group_name_H-M   'P 1'
#
loop_
_entity.id
_entity.type
_entity.pdbx_description
1 polymer ?
#
loop_
_entity_poly.entity_id
_entity_poly.type
_entity_poly.pdbx_seq_one_letter_code
_entity_poly.pdbx_strand_id
1 'polypeptide(L)' 'MKYDKEDGSPLSQILENKVYKVKHGDVLWKIADKFKVNLEELIKINNLKNPNLILPGQELKIPVHK' A
#
# COMPACT_ATOMS: atom_id res chain seq x y z
N MET A 1 20.11 28.06 16.30
CA MET A 1 19.25 27.03 16.91
C MET A 1 17.82 27.55 16.98
N LYS A 2 17.15 27.59 15.84
CA LYS A 2 15.69 27.73 15.68
C LYS A 2 15.37 27.20 14.28
N TYR A 3 14.96 25.92 14.21
CA TYR A 3 14.22 25.44 13.06
C TYR A 3 12.77 25.65 13.43
N ASP A 4 12.26 26.81 13.05
CA ASP A 4 10.86 27.17 13.19
C ASP A 4 10.05 26.15 12.39
N LYS A 5 9.18 25.45 13.10
CA LYS A 5 8.29 24.43 12.55
C LYS A 5 7.03 25.15 12.07
N GLU A 6 6.99 25.55 10.81
CA GLU A 6 5.72 25.88 10.15
C GLU A 6 5.64 25.12 8.81
N ASP A 7 4.58 24.31 8.76
CA ASP A 7 3.69 23.98 7.63
C ASP A 7 4.17 23.32 6.33
N GLY A 8 5.41 22.86 6.23
CA GLY A 8 5.84 21.97 5.14
C GLY A 8 5.31 20.52 5.21
N SER A 9 4.05 20.30 5.62
CA SER A 9 3.41 19.00 5.40
C SER A 9 3.36 18.79 3.90
N PRO A 10 3.98 17.75 3.30
CA PRO A 10 3.87 17.57 1.87
C PRO A 10 2.39 17.37 1.59
N LEU A 11 1.78 18.38 0.97
CA LEU A 11 0.38 18.38 0.60
C LEU A 11 0.15 17.12 -0.23
N SER A 12 -0.42 16.11 0.43
CA SER A 12 -1.23 15.06 -0.14
C SER A 12 -0.78 14.67 -1.55
N GLN A 13 0.29 13.85 -1.67
CA GLN A 13 0.31 12.91 -2.79
C GLN A 13 -1.08 12.27 -2.77
N ILE A 14 -1.89 12.57 -3.78
CA ILE A 14 -3.26 12.05 -3.86
C ILE A 14 -3.08 10.54 -3.84
N LEU A 15 -3.34 9.92 -2.68
CA LEU A 15 -3.28 8.49 -2.50
C LEU A 15 -4.47 7.92 -3.28
N GLU A 16 -4.30 7.82 -4.59
CA GLU A 16 -5.20 7.06 -5.43
C GLU A 16 -5.02 5.60 -5.03
N ASN A 17 -5.82 5.18 -4.06
CA ASN A 17 -5.84 3.80 -3.62
C ASN A 17 -6.47 2.98 -4.75
N LYS A 18 -5.64 2.24 -5.47
CA LYS A 18 -6.13 1.30 -6.49
C LYS A 18 -6.61 0.04 -5.80
N VAL A 19 -7.82 -0.41 -6.12
CA VAL A 19 -8.30 -1.71 -5.64
C VAL A 19 -7.81 -2.79 -6.59
N TYR A 20 -7.10 -3.78 -6.05
CA TYR A 20 -6.65 -4.97 -6.77
C TYR A 20 -7.36 -6.21 -6.24
N LYS A 21 -8.03 -6.95 -7.14
CA LYS A 21 -8.62 -8.25 -6.82
C LYS A 21 -7.57 -9.34 -7.01
N VAL A 22 -7.21 -9.99 -5.91
CA VAL A 22 -6.25 -11.10 -5.87
C VAL A 22 -6.69 -12.22 -6.80
N LYS A 23 -5.79 -12.75 -7.61
CA LYS A 23 -6.04 -13.86 -8.54
C LYS A 23 -5.42 -15.15 -8.01
N HIS A 24 -5.84 -16.29 -8.56
CA HIS A 24 -5.21 -17.58 -8.25
C HIS A 24 -3.70 -17.53 -8.55
N GLY A 25 -2.89 -17.93 -7.56
CA GLY A 25 -1.43 -17.93 -7.66
C GLY A 25 -0.75 -16.59 -7.33
N ASP A 26 -1.53 -15.54 -7.02
CA ASP A 26 -0.97 -14.31 -6.51
C ASP A 26 -0.45 -14.49 -5.08
N VAL A 27 0.64 -13.79 -4.79
CA VAL A 27 1.24 -13.68 -3.45
C VAL A 27 1.54 -12.21 -3.20
N LEU A 28 1.42 -11.79 -1.94
CA LEU A 28 1.43 -10.37 -1.58
C LEU A 28 2.71 -9.64 -2.04
N TRP A 29 3.86 -10.30 -1.96
CA TRP A 29 5.14 -9.74 -2.40
C TRP A 29 5.18 -9.47 -3.91
N LYS A 30 4.59 -10.34 -4.74
CA LYS A 30 4.51 -10.13 -6.21
C LYS A 30 3.59 -8.98 -6.54
N ILE A 31 2.49 -8.83 -5.79
CA ILE A 31 1.58 -7.70 -5.94
C ILE A 31 2.30 -6.41 -5.57
N ALA A 32 3.01 -6.38 -4.43
CA ALA A 32 3.78 -5.22 -4.00
C ALA A 32 4.83 -4.81 -5.05
N ASP A 33 5.63 -5.76 -5.56
CA ASP A 33 6.63 -5.48 -6.59
C ASP A 33 6.01 -5.03 -7.93
N LYS A 34 4.90 -5.65 -8.34
CA LYS A 34 4.16 -5.28 -9.55
C LYS A 34 3.67 -3.84 -9.52
N PHE A 35 3.23 -3.37 -8.35
CA PHE A 35 2.76 -2.00 -8.17
C PHE A 35 3.85 -1.05 -7.66
N LYS A 36 5.08 -1.54 -7.46
CA LYS A 36 6.22 -0.79 -6.91
C LYS A 36 5.89 -0.10 -5.58
N VAL A 37 5.11 -0.78 -4.74
CA VAL A 37 4.72 -0.29 -3.41
C VAL A 37 5.48 -1.05 -2.32
N ASN A 38 5.62 -0.41 -1.16
CA ASN A 38 6.21 -1.06 0.00
C ASN A 38 5.27 -2.16 0.53
N LEU A 39 5.80 -3.36 0.72
CA LEU A 39 5.05 -4.49 1.26
C LEU A 39 4.50 -4.21 2.67
N GLU A 40 5.27 -3.57 3.54
CA GLU A 40 4.81 -3.23 4.90
C GLU A 40 3.65 -2.24 4.88
N GLU A 41 3.69 -1.26 3.97
CA GLU A 41 2.62 -0.29 3.78
C GLU A 41 1.36 -0.98 3.25
N LEU A 42 1.53 -1.86 2.27
CA LEU A 42 0.45 -2.67 1.72
C LEU A 42 -0.22 -3.56 2.78
N ILE A 43 0.57 -4.11 3.72
CA ILE A 43 0.06 -4.90 4.85
C ILE A 43 -0.75 -4.02 5.80
N LYS A 44 -0.18 -2.86 6.17
CA LYS A 44 -0.79 -1.91 7.11
C LYS A 44 -2.11 -1.35 6.58
N ILE A 45 -2.18 -0.91 5.33
CA ILE A 45 -3.40 -0.31 4.76
C ILE A 45 -4.55 -1.32 4.59
N ASN A 46 -4.22 -2.61 4.43
CA ASN A 46 -5.20 -3.70 4.32
C ASN A 46 -5.46 -4.43 5.64
N ASN A 47 -4.85 -3.99 6.74
CA ASN A 47 -4.93 -4.63 8.06
C ASN A 47 -4.69 -6.16 7.99
N LEU A 48 -3.74 -6.60 7.17
CA LEU A 48 -3.49 -8.02 6.95
C LEU A 48 -2.81 -8.62 8.18
N LYS A 49 -3.53 -9.49 8.90
CA LYS A 49 -2.98 -10.23 10.05
C LYS A 49 -1.93 -11.25 9.64
N ASN A 50 -2.10 -11.87 8.47
CA ASN A 50 -1.14 -12.81 7.91
C ASN A 50 -0.85 -12.44 6.44
N PRO A 51 0.29 -11.80 6.16
CA PRO A 51 0.64 -11.36 4.80
C PRO A 51 0.92 -12.51 3.83
N ASN A 52 1.18 -13.71 4.34
CA ASN A 52 1.39 -14.91 3.54
C ASN A 52 0.08 -15.60 3.15
N LEU A 53 -1.05 -15.16 3.73
CA LEU A 53 -2.37 -15.73 3.48
C LEU A 53 -3.28 -14.67 2.86
N ILE A 54 -3.21 -14.55 1.53
CA ILE A 54 -4.18 -13.80 0.73
C ILE A 54 -4.97 -14.78 -0.14
N LEU A 55 -6.26 -14.52 -0.31
CA LEU A 55 -7.16 -15.44 -1.00
C LEU A 55 -7.57 -14.89 -2.38
N PRO A 56 -7.69 -15.74 -3.41
CA PRO A 56 -8.28 -15.35 -4.68
C PRO A 56 -9.67 -14.72 -4.47
N GLY A 57 -9.90 -13.58 -5.12
CA GLY A 57 -11.11 -12.79 -4.97
C GLY A 57 -11.05 -11.74 -3.86
N GLN A 58 -10.05 -11.78 -2.97
CA GLN A 58 -9.83 -10.74 -1.97
C GLN A 58 -9.47 -9.41 -2.64
N GLU A 59 -10.04 -8.33 -2.14
CA GLU A 59 -9.71 -6.97 -2.59
C GLU A 59 -8.62 -6.37 -1.70
N LEU A 60 -7.55 -5.91 -2.33
CA LEU A 60 -6.44 -5.22 -1.69
C LEU A 60 -6.39 -3.76 -2.14
N LYS A 61 -6.33 -2.86 -1.18
CA LYS A 61 -6.01 -1.44 -1.37
C LYS A 61 -4.52 -1.30 -1.63
N ILE A 62 -4.17 -0.85 -2.81
CA ILE A 62 -2.78 -0.60 -3.21
C ILE A 62 -2.50 0.89 -3.03
N PRO A 63 -1.57 1.29 -2.14
CA PRO A 63 -1.20 2.70 -1.95
C PRO A 63 -0.33 3.14 -3.12
N VAL A 64 -0.93 3.79 -4.13
CA VAL A 64 -0.19 4.30 -5.28
C VAL A 64 0.30 5.70 -4.95
N HIS A 65 1.63 5.86 -4.91
CA HIS A 65 2.28 7.16 -4.80
C HIS A 65 2.56 7.68 -6.21
N LYS A 66 2.04 8.87 -6.55
CA LYS A 66 2.38 9.59 -7.79
C LYS A 66 3.65 10.42 -7.60
#